data_AF-A0A6M8HLV3-F1
#
_entry.id   AF-A0A6M8HLV3-F1
#
_cell.length_a   1.000
_cell.length_b   1.000
_cell.length_c   1.000
_cell.angle_alpha   90.00
_cell.angle_beta   90.00
_cell.angle_gamma   90.00
#
_symmetry.space_group_name_H-M   'P 1'
#
loop_
_entity.id
_entity.type
_entity.pdbx_description
1 polymer ?
#
loop_
_entity_poly.entity_id
_entity_poly.type
_entity_poly.pdbx_seq_one_letter_code
_entity_poly.pdbx_strand_id
1 'polypeptide(L)'
;MRIINDALWQAAQARQVLLRHDPGGSDRASAMPATPRPFWSEQRPRYLFSGLMHCGVCGGGFSKISATHFGCSTARNKGPTACSNLRTIRRDTLEKRALRTLRDRLMEPTLYKAFAETFVLEWNRSQGNVSDG
;
A
#
# COMPACT_ATOMS: atom_id res chain seq x y z
N MET A 1 -12.76 16.91 34.10
CA MET A 1 -13.25 15.55 33.82
C MET A 1 -12.55 15.04 32.57
N ARG A 2 -11.71 14.00 32.67
CA ARG A 2 -11.09 13.35 31.51
C ARG A 2 -11.72 11.97 31.33
N ILE A 3 -12.19 11.70 30.11
CA ILE A 3 -12.92 10.49 29.75
C ILE A 3 -11.96 9.29 29.59
N ILE A 4 -10.66 9.56 29.41
CA ILE A 4 -9.63 8.54 29.13
C ILE A 4 -8.30 8.94 29.81
N ASN A 5 -7.49 7.95 30.18
CA ASN A 5 -6.11 8.12 30.71
C ASN A 5 -5.22 8.89 29.71
N ASP A 6 -4.42 9.82 30.21
CA ASP A 6 -3.44 10.59 29.43
C ASP A 6 -2.45 9.71 28.67
N ALA A 7 -1.93 8.65 29.29
CA ALA A 7 -1.00 7.74 28.62
C ALA A 7 -1.65 7.05 27.40
N LEU A 8 -2.92 6.64 27.55
CA LEU A 8 -3.71 6.06 26.46
C LEU A 8 -4.02 7.09 25.37
N TRP A 9 -4.33 8.33 25.76
CA TRP A 9 -4.53 9.43 24.82
C TRP A 9 -3.29 9.73 23.99
N GLN A 10 -2.12 9.85 24.64
CA GLN A 10 -0.86 10.11 23.97
C GLN A 10 -0.47 8.96 23.03
N ALA A 11 -0.65 7.70 23.47
CA ALA A 11 -0.41 6.53 22.61
C ALA A 11 -1.32 6.52 21.37
N ALA A 12 -2.60 6.89 21.52
CA ALA A 12 -3.53 7.00 20.40
C ALA A 12 -3.13 8.11 19.43
N GLN A 13 -2.75 9.28 19.93
CA GLN A 13 -2.25 10.41 19.12
C GLN A 13 -0.98 10.03 18.35
N ALA A 14 -0.01 9.40 19.01
CA ALA A 14 1.21 8.91 18.38
C ALA A 14 0.90 7.90 17.25
N ARG A 15 -0.01 6.96 17.51
CA ARG A 15 -0.45 5.99 16.49
C ARG A 15 -1.18 6.67 15.33
N GLN A 16 -2.01 7.68 15.58
CA GLN A 16 -2.69 8.43 14.52
C GLN A 16 -1.70 9.12 13.59
N VAL A 17 -0.64 9.73 14.13
CA VAL A 17 0.42 10.35 13.33
C VAL A 17 1.12 9.32 12.44
N LEU A 18 1.50 8.15 12.99
CA LEU A 18 2.16 7.07 12.23
C LEU A 18 1.26 6.45 11.16
N LEU A 19 -0.05 6.39 11.42
CA LEU A 19 -1.03 5.77 10.51
C LEU A 19 -1.58 6.73 9.47
N ARG A 20 -1.14 8.00 9.43
CA ARG A 20 -1.48 8.90 8.33
C ARG A 20 -0.93 8.30 7.04
N HIS A 21 -1.82 7.66 6.29
CA HIS A 21 -1.50 7.07 5.00
C HIS A 21 -1.19 8.21 4.03
N ASP A 22 -0.06 8.12 3.35
CA ASP A 22 0.12 8.88 2.12
C ASP A 22 -0.46 8.05 0.97
N PRO A 23 -1.67 8.36 0.47
CA PRO A 23 -2.28 7.62 -0.63
C PRO A 23 -1.50 7.71 -1.95
N GLY A 24 -0.49 8.59 -2.01
CA GLY A 24 0.35 8.83 -3.18
C GLY A 24 1.73 8.21 -3.05
N GLY A 25 1.84 6.89 -3.22
CA GLY A 25 3.11 6.18 -3.46
C GLY A 25 3.74 6.51 -4.82
N SER A 26 3.78 7.79 -5.19
CA SER A 26 4.49 8.28 -6.38
C SER A 26 5.13 9.60 -6.00
N ASP A 27 6.45 9.70 -6.18
CA ASP A 27 7.34 10.77 -6.67
C ASP A 27 6.72 12.09 -7.22
N ARG A 28 5.55 12.50 -6.74
CA ARG A 28 4.79 13.72 -7.07
C ARG A 28 4.65 14.62 -5.85
N ALA A 29 5.45 14.39 -4.81
CA ALA A 29 5.55 15.23 -3.63
C ALA A 29 6.15 16.62 -3.91
N SER A 30 6.34 17.01 -5.17
CA SER A 30 6.92 18.30 -5.53
C SER A 30 6.08 18.95 -6.63
N ALA A 31 5.55 20.15 -6.32
CA ALA A 31 5.15 21.22 -7.25
C ALA A 31 3.67 21.68 -7.27
N MET A 32 2.84 21.47 -6.24
CA MET A 32 1.57 22.23 -6.12
C MET A 32 1.29 22.65 -4.68
N PRO A 33 0.78 23.88 -4.44
CA PRO A 33 0.38 24.32 -3.10
C PRO A 33 -0.71 23.39 -2.56
N ALA A 34 -0.55 22.98 -1.30
CA ALA A 34 -1.36 21.97 -0.64
C ALA A 34 -2.83 22.40 -0.54
N THR A 35 -3.63 22.06 -1.56
CA THR A 35 -5.09 22.03 -1.42
C THR A 35 -5.44 21.11 -0.26
N PRO A 36 -6.37 21.49 0.65
CA PRO A 36 -6.79 20.63 1.76
C PRO A 36 -7.14 19.25 1.22
N ARG A 37 -6.47 18.22 1.74
CA ARG A 37 -6.71 16.85 1.27
C ARG A 37 -8.18 16.51 1.60
N PRO A 38 -8.94 15.95 0.66
CA PRO A 38 -10.32 15.59 0.94
C PRO A 38 -10.38 14.50 2.02
N PHE A 39 -11.46 14.47 2.80
CA PHE A 39 -11.63 13.54 3.93
C PHE A 39 -11.39 12.07 3.57
N TRP A 40 -11.67 11.65 2.34
CA TRP A 40 -11.47 10.27 1.88
C TRP A 40 -10.02 9.93 1.51
N SER A 41 -9.10 10.90 1.50
CA SER A 41 -7.70 10.68 1.13
C SER A 41 -6.93 9.82 2.14
N GLU A 42 -7.34 9.83 3.41
CA GLU A 42 -6.73 9.00 4.46
C GLU A 42 -7.37 7.60 4.56
N GLN A 43 -8.36 7.29 3.70
CA GLN A 43 -8.98 5.97 3.68
C GLN A 43 -7.99 4.93 3.15
N ARG A 44 -7.82 3.85 3.92
CA ARG A 44 -7.00 2.71 3.48
C ARG A 44 -7.54 2.15 2.16
N PRO A 45 -6.67 1.88 1.19
CA PRO A 45 -7.12 1.30 -0.07
C PRO A 45 -7.84 -0.03 0.16
N ARG A 46 -9.03 -0.20 -0.44
CA ARG A 46 -9.86 -1.39 -0.30
C ARG A 46 -9.29 -2.64 -0.99
N TYR A 47 -8.41 -2.45 -1.96
CA TYR A 47 -7.83 -3.51 -2.77
C TYR A 47 -6.31 -3.43 -2.73
N LEU A 48 -5.66 -4.59 -2.77
CA LEU A 48 -4.22 -4.72 -2.53
C LEU A 48 -3.37 -3.86 -3.46
N PHE A 49 -3.78 -3.72 -4.72
CA PHE A 49 -3.01 -3.03 -5.77
C PHE A 49 -3.51 -1.63 -6.13
N SER A 50 -4.45 -1.09 -5.35
CA SER A 50 -4.87 0.30 -5.51
C SER A 50 -3.68 1.24 -5.34
N GLY A 51 -3.41 2.07 -6.35
CA GLY A 51 -2.28 3.02 -6.34
C GLY A 51 -0.92 2.42 -6.69
N LEU A 52 -0.81 1.11 -6.90
CA LEU A 52 0.48 0.44 -7.16
C LEU A 52 0.66 0.02 -8.63
N MET A 53 -0.40 0.01 -9.42
CA MET A 53 -0.39 -0.50 -10.81
C MET A 53 -0.21 0.62 -11.83
N HIS A 54 0.70 0.39 -12.79
CA HIS A 54 1.00 1.30 -13.89
C HIS A 54 0.85 0.60 -15.25
N CYS A 55 0.41 1.36 -16.25
CA CYS A 55 0.26 0.92 -17.63
C CYS A 55 1.61 0.91 -18.33
N GLY A 56 2.02 -0.26 -18.85
CA GLY A 56 3.26 -0.38 -19.62
C GLY A 56 3.25 0.34 -20.97
N VAL A 57 2.11 0.85 -21.44
CA VAL A 57 2.00 1.61 -22.69
C VAL A 57 2.16 3.12 -22.44
N CYS A 58 1.42 3.67 -21.47
CA CYS A 58 1.36 5.12 -21.27
C CYS A 58 1.90 5.60 -19.91
N GLY A 59 2.40 4.70 -19.06
CA GLY A 59 2.84 5.01 -17.69
C GLY A 59 1.73 5.41 -16.70
N GLY A 60 0.49 5.58 -17.18
CA GLY A 60 -0.65 5.98 -16.35
C GLY A 60 -1.11 4.87 -15.40
N GLY A 61 -1.76 5.25 -14.31
CA GLY A 61 -2.28 4.28 -13.33
C GLY A 61 -3.42 3.40 -13.87
N PHE A 62 -3.66 2.28 -13.19
CA PHE A 62 -4.89 1.50 -13.37
C PHE A 62 -5.97 1.95 -12.38
N SER A 63 -7.22 1.87 -12.81
CA SER A 63 -8.40 2.04 -11.96
C SER A 63 -9.32 0.84 -12.10
N LYS A 64 -10.23 0.69 -11.13
CA LYS A 64 -11.31 -0.30 -11.19
C LYS A 64 -12.28 0.13 -12.29
N ILE A 65 -12.62 -0.80 -13.18
CA ILE A 65 -13.49 -0.54 -14.34
C ILE A 65 -14.82 -1.30 -14.25
N SER A 66 -14.88 -2.28 -13.36
CA SER A 66 -16.09 -3.06 -13.03
C SER A 66 -15.94 -3.62 -11.62
N ALA A 67 -16.95 -4.34 -11.11
CA ALA A 67 -16.89 -4.99 -9.80
C ALA A 67 -15.61 -5.84 -9.59
N THR A 68 -15.09 -6.43 -10.66
CA THR A 68 -14.03 -7.45 -10.61
C THR A 68 -12.79 -7.15 -11.46
N HIS A 69 -12.78 -6.08 -12.27
CA HIS A 69 -11.69 -5.81 -13.21
C HIS A 69 -11.01 -4.46 -13.00
N PHE A 70 -9.72 -4.42 -13.30
CA PHE A 70 -8.92 -3.22 -13.50
C PHE A 70 -8.66 -2.96 -14.98
N GLY A 71 -8.47 -1.69 -15.34
CA GLY A 71 -8.03 -1.26 -16.67
C GLY A 71 -7.25 0.06 -16.60
N CYS A 72 -6.57 0.41 -17.70
CA CYS A 72 -5.78 1.64 -17.79
C CYS A 72 -6.70 2.87 -17.66
N SER A 73 -6.45 3.72 -16.67
CA SER A 73 -7.24 4.94 -16.44
C SER A 73 -7.13 5.93 -17.60
N THR A 74 -5.94 6.06 -18.19
CA THR A 74 -5.71 6.97 -19.32
C THR A 74 -6.51 6.55 -20.55
N ALA A 75 -6.45 5.27 -20.93
CA ALA A 75 -7.19 4.76 -22.09
C ALA A 75 -8.70 4.95 -21.93
N ARG A 76 -9.23 4.81 -20.70
CA ARG A 76 -10.67 4.97 -20.45
C ARG A 76 -11.13 6.42 -20.37
N ASN A 77 -10.37 7.26 -19.68
CA ASN A 77 -10.78 8.64 -19.44
C ASN A 77 -10.46 9.55 -20.62
N LYS A 78 -9.41 9.23 -21.39
CA LYS A 78 -8.90 10.07 -22.49
C LYS A 78 -8.94 9.39 -23.86
N GLY A 79 -9.37 8.13 -23.91
CA GLY A 79 -9.57 7.39 -25.16
C GLY A 79 -8.30 6.83 -25.81
N PRO A 80 -8.46 6.17 -26.98
CA PRO A 80 -7.37 5.47 -27.69
C PRO A 80 -6.23 6.38 -28.16
N THR A 81 -6.51 7.66 -28.38
CA THR A 81 -5.52 8.67 -28.76
C THR A 81 -4.51 8.92 -27.65
N ALA A 82 -4.90 8.76 -26.38
CA ALA A 82 -4.03 8.95 -25.23
C ALA A 82 -3.38 7.64 -24.75
N CYS A 83 -4.03 6.49 -24.97
CA CYS A 83 -3.47 5.17 -24.70
C CYS A 83 -4.30 4.09 -25.40
N SER A 84 -3.65 3.24 -26.20
CA SER A 84 -4.28 2.12 -26.91
C SER A 84 -4.51 0.89 -26.03
N ASN A 85 -4.07 0.89 -24.77
CA ASN A 85 -4.21 -0.26 -23.87
C ASN A 85 -5.63 -0.41 -23.33
N LEU A 86 -6.42 -1.23 -24.03
CA LEU A 86 -7.78 -1.61 -23.64
C LEU A 86 -7.85 -2.93 -22.86
N ARG A 87 -6.70 -3.51 -22.46
CA ARG A 87 -6.67 -4.77 -21.71
C ARG A 87 -7.23 -4.57 -20.32
N THR A 88 -8.01 -5.57 -19.89
CA THR A 88 -8.61 -5.62 -18.56
C THR A 88 -8.04 -6.78 -17.77
N ILE A 89 -7.82 -6.60 -16.48
CA ILE A 89 -7.25 -7.62 -15.61
C ILE A 89 -8.24 -7.91 -14.48
N ARG A 90 -8.60 -9.18 -14.30
CA ARG A 90 -9.39 -9.62 -13.14
C ARG A 90 -8.59 -9.39 -11.85
N ARG A 91 -9.19 -8.66 -10.91
CA ARG A 91 -8.59 -8.30 -9.62
C ARG A 91 -8.14 -9.53 -8.85
N ASP A 92 -9.03 -10.51 -8.68
CA ASP A 92 -8.75 -11.72 -7.89
C ASP A 92 -7.59 -12.54 -8.46
N THR A 93 -7.51 -12.63 -9.79
CA THR A 93 -6.44 -13.34 -10.50
C THR A 93 -5.11 -12.61 -10.35
N LEU A 94 -5.13 -11.27 -10.48
CA LEU A 94 -3.94 -10.44 -10.27
C LEU A 94 -3.39 -10.56 -8.86
N GLU A 95 -4.25 -10.36 -7.85
CA GLU A 95 -3.93 -10.48 -6.43
C GLU A 95 -3.36 -11.87 -6.10
N LYS A 96 -4.04 -12.94 -6.51
CA LYS A 96 -3.57 -14.31 -6.31
C LYS A 96 -2.21 -14.56 -6.95
N ARG A 97 -2.01 -14.12 -8.20
CA ARG A 97 -0.75 -14.35 -8.93
C ARG A 97 0.41 -13.62 -8.27
N ALA A 98 0.24 -12.35 -7.95
CA ALA A 98 1.29 -11.54 -7.35
C ALA A 98 1.64 -12.03 -5.94
N LEU A 99 0.64 -12.35 -5.09
CA LEU A 99 0.89 -12.91 -3.76
C LEU A 99 1.55 -14.29 -3.82
N ARG A 100 1.18 -15.13 -4.79
CA ARG A 100 1.85 -16.42 -5.03
C ARG A 100 3.32 -16.19 -5.40
N THR A 101 3.60 -15.33 -6.38
CA THR A 101 4.98 -15.03 -6.77
C THR A 101 5.79 -14.48 -5.61
N LEU A 102 5.22 -13.57 -4.81
CA LEU A 102 5.87 -13.04 -3.61
C LEU A 102 6.18 -14.15 -2.62
N ARG A 103 5.21 -15.05 -2.35
CA ARG A 103 5.45 -16.21 -1.49
C ARG A 103 6.58 -17.08 -2.04
N ASP A 104 6.52 -17.45 -3.31
CA ASP A 104 7.45 -18.40 -3.91
C ASP A 104 8.88 -17.82 -4.01
N ARG A 105 9.01 -16.51 -4.24
CA ARG A 105 10.31 -15.82 -4.36
C ARG A 105 10.88 -15.34 -3.03
N LEU A 106 10.03 -14.95 -2.08
CA LEU A 106 10.46 -14.52 -0.73
C LEU A 106 10.77 -15.72 0.17
N MET A 107 10.12 -16.87 -0.07
CA MET A 107 10.39 -18.14 0.60
C MET A 107 11.42 -18.98 -0.17
N GLU A 108 12.30 -18.34 -0.95
CA GLU A 108 13.47 -19.03 -1.47
C GLU A 108 14.33 -19.49 -0.27
N PRO A 109 14.68 -20.79 -0.16
CA PRO A 109 15.17 -21.34 1.09
C PRO A 109 16.40 -20.63 1.68
N THR A 110 17.29 -20.12 0.83
CA THR A 110 18.51 -19.45 1.29
C THR A 110 18.22 -18.04 1.82
N LEU A 111 17.44 -17.23 1.11
CA LEU A 111 17.00 -15.91 1.57
C LEU A 111 16.08 -15.99 2.81
N TYR A 112 15.19 -16.98 2.85
CA TYR A 112 14.28 -17.17 3.98
C TYR A 112 15.03 -17.55 5.27
N LYS A 113 16.05 -18.41 5.18
CA LYS A 113 16.85 -18.80 6.35
C LYS A 113 17.59 -17.59 6.93
N ALA A 114 18.25 -16.79 6.09
CA ALA A 114 18.93 -15.57 6.52
C ALA A 114 17.95 -14.56 7.14
N PHE A 115 16.77 -14.41 6.56
CA PHE A 115 15.71 -13.57 7.11
C PHE A 115 15.23 -14.08 8.48
N ALA A 116 14.91 -15.38 8.61
CA ALA A 116 14.37 -15.97 9.83
C ALA A 116 15.37 -15.88 11.00
N GLU A 117 16.66 -16.15 10.75
CA GLU A 117 17.72 -15.99 11.75
C GLU A 117 17.80 -14.55 12.26
N THR A 118 17.85 -13.58 11.34
CA THR A 118 17.89 -12.16 11.68
C THR A 118 16.62 -11.70 12.40
N PHE A 119 15.45 -12.15 11.94
CA PHE A 119 14.17 -11.82 12.54
C PHE A 119 14.04 -12.35 13.96
N VAL A 120 14.44 -13.60 14.22
CA VAL A 120 14.43 -14.19 15.57
C VAL A 120 15.37 -13.42 16.51
N LEU A 121 16.58 -13.08 16.05
CA LEU A 121 17.52 -12.28 16.83
C LEU A 121 16.92 -10.91 17.21
N GLU A 122 16.35 -10.19 16.24
CA GLU A 122 15.79 -8.86 16.47
C GLU A 122 14.49 -8.93 17.29
N TRP A 123 13.68 -9.97 17.11
CA TRP A 123 12.49 -10.22 17.90
C TRP A 123 12.86 -10.47 19.37
N ASN A 124 13.83 -11.33 19.63
CA ASN A 124 14.32 -11.60 20.99
C ASN A 124 14.90 -10.34 21.64
N ARG A 125 15.66 -9.52 20.89
CA ARG A 125 16.15 -8.21 21.35
C ARG A 125 14.98 -7.28 21.73
N SER A 126 13.95 -7.23 20.89
CA SER A 126 12.77 -6.39 21.09
C SER A 126 11.91 -6.86 22.27
N GLN A 127 11.79 -8.17 22.51
CA GLN A 127 11.05 -8.72 23.66
C GLN A 127 11.84 -8.64 24.97
N GLY A 128 13.18 -8.75 24.92
CA GLY A 128 14.05 -8.56 26.08
C GLY A 128 13.95 -7.15 26.66
N ASN A 129 13.78 -6.14 25.81
CA ASN A 129 13.57 -4.74 26.21
C ASN A 129 12.19 -4.45 26.82
N VAL A 130 11.24 -5.38 26.79
CA VAL A 130 9.88 -5.22 27.35
C VAL A 130 9.78 -5.75 28.79
N SER A 131 10.77 -6.51 29.26
CA SER A 131 10.71 -7.21 30.56
C SER A 131 11.31 -6.42 31.75
N ASP A 132 11.73 -5.17 31.54
CA ASP A 132 12.48 -4.36 32.52
C ASP A 132 11.78 -3.04 32.90
N GLY A 133 10.43 -3.04 32.89
CA GLY A 133 9.59 -1.87 33.22
C GLY A 133 8.37 -2.20 34.06
#